data_AF-A0A2V8Q143-F1
#
_entry.id   AF-A0A2V8Q143-F1
#
_cell.length_a   1.000
_cell.length_b   1.000
_cell.length_c   1.000
_cell.angle_alpha   90.00
_cell.angle_beta   90.00
_cell.angle_gamma   90.00
#
_symmetry.space_group_name_H-M   'P 1'
#
loop_
_entity.id
_entity.type
_entity.pdbx_description
1 polymer ?
#
loop_
_entity_poly.entity_id
_entity_poly.type
_entity_poly.pdbx_seq_one_letter_code
_entity_poly.pdbx_strand_id
1 'polypeptide(L)'
;YLVERMYKVAYGDATAGSTFGGAHQLPAPIVRFKEFLRDTQEIGLGVVVNQTGWETVLENNKQAFAADFVQRSRFTTALPTTMTPAQFVDKLNQNAGNVLSASDGATAIALFGSATNTSNMTARAQALRQVAENQNLYNAEFNRAFVLMQYFGYLRRNPNDASDSDYSGYEFWLTKLNGFNGNFVSAEMVKAFITSTEYRQRFGP
;
A
#
# COMPACT_ATOMS: atom_id res chain seq x y z
N TYR A 1 6.15 -3.74 -1.35
CA TYR A 1 5.05 -2.78 -1.51
C TYR A 1 3.66 -3.41 -1.69
N LEU A 2 3.50 -4.75 -1.74
CA LEU A 2 2.17 -5.35 -1.93
C LEU A 2 1.18 -4.93 -0.83
N VAL A 3 1.59 -4.97 0.44
CA VAL A 3 0.75 -4.55 1.57
C VAL A 3 0.21 -3.13 1.35
N GLU A 4 1.09 -2.16 1.11
CA GLU A 4 0.69 -0.76 0.88
C GLU A 4 -0.35 -0.65 -0.25
N ARG A 5 -0.11 -1.31 -1.39
CA ARG A 5 -1.06 -1.30 -2.51
C ARG A 5 -2.39 -1.99 -2.18
N MET A 6 -2.40 -3.05 -1.37
CA MET A 6 -3.66 -3.67 -0.95
C MET A 6 -4.50 -2.75 -0.07
N TYR A 7 -3.86 -1.96 0.82
CA TYR A 7 -4.55 -0.90 1.55
C TYR A 7 -5.05 0.21 0.63
N LYS A 8 -4.23 0.64 -0.34
CA LYS A 8 -4.62 1.64 -1.36
C LYS A 8 -5.84 1.19 -2.15
N VAL A 9 -5.84 -0.04 -2.67
CA VAL A 9 -6.97 -0.59 -3.45
C VAL A 9 -8.22 -0.72 -2.58
N ALA A 10 -8.08 -1.14 -1.32
CA ALA A 10 -9.22 -1.33 -0.43
C ALA A 10 -9.87 -0.01 0.02
N TYR A 11 -9.07 1.03 0.25
CA TYR A 11 -9.52 2.21 0.99
C TYR A 11 -9.21 3.56 0.33
N GLY A 12 -8.44 3.59 -0.75
CA GLY A 12 -7.94 4.82 -1.37
C GLY A 12 -6.81 5.47 -0.57
N ASP A 13 -6.65 6.77 -0.75
CA ASP A 13 -5.69 7.58 0.03
C ASP A 13 -6.31 8.08 1.34
N ALA A 14 -5.46 8.28 2.35
CA ALA A 14 -5.79 9.13 3.48
C ALA A 14 -5.70 10.61 3.08
N THR A 15 -6.57 11.44 3.65
CA THR A 15 -6.39 12.89 3.63
C THR A 15 -5.45 13.29 4.76
N ALA A 16 -4.32 13.89 4.43
CA ALA A 16 -3.32 14.35 5.39
C ALA A 16 -3.11 15.86 5.29
N GLY A 17 -2.87 16.53 6.41
CA GLY A 17 -2.45 17.93 6.43
C GLY A 17 -0.94 18.07 6.19
N SER A 18 -0.54 19.18 5.57
CA SER A 18 0.84 19.62 5.46
C SER A 18 0.93 21.13 5.55
N THR A 19 2.06 21.61 6.04
CA THR A 19 2.45 23.02 6.06
C THR A 19 3.66 23.30 5.16
N PHE A 20 4.20 22.28 4.47
CA PHE A 20 5.27 22.46 3.49
C PHE A 20 4.78 23.33 2.33
N GLY A 21 5.44 24.46 2.10
CA GLY A 21 5.00 25.43 1.08
C GLY A 21 3.68 26.16 1.41
N GLY A 22 3.15 26.01 2.62
CA GLY A 22 1.87 26.59 3.06
C GLY A 22 0.89 25.53 3.57
N ALA A 23 -0.08 25.93 4.40
CA ALA A 23 -1.06 25.01 4.98
C ALA A 23 -2.05 24.49 3.91
N HIS A 24 -2.08 23.17 3.70
CA HIS A 24 -2.97 22.51 2.75
C HIS A 24 -3.23 21.04 3.12
N GLN A 25 -4.05 20.35 2.33
CA GLN A 25 -4.29 18.91 2.44
C GLN A 25 -3.71 18.18 1.23
N LEU A 26 -3.18 16.99 1.44
CA LEU A 26 -2.65 16.12 0.39
C LEU A 26 -3.15 14.68 0.54
N PRO A 27 -3.24 13.92 -0.56
CA PRO A 27 -3.44 12.47 -0.48
C PRO A 27 -2.15 11.79 0.02
N ALA A 28 -2.26 10.94 1.03
CA ALA A 28 -1.16 10.15 1.58
C ALA A 28 -1.51 8.65 1.64
N PRO A 29 -0.52 7.74 1.61
CA PRO A 29 -0.75 6.31 1.81
C PRO A 29 -1.50 6.07 3.13
N ILE A 30 -2.59 5.30 3.05
CA ILE A 30 -3.50 5.08 4.19
C ILE A 30 -2.97 4.05 5.19
N VAL A 31 -2.07 3.17 4.76
CA VAL A 31 -1.49 2.13 5.62
C VAL A 31 -0.63 2.76 6.72
N ARG A 32 -0.81 2.30 7.96
CA ARG A 32 -0.01 2.74 9.11
C ARG A 32 1.14 1.77 9.40
N PHE A 33 2.16 2.23 10.10
CA PHE A 33 3.39 1.48 10.40
C PHE A 33 3.11 0.09 11.01
N LYS A 34 2.24 0.02 12.03
CA LYS A 34 1.91 -1.24 12.70
C LYS A 34 1.18 -2.23 11.79
N GLU A 35 0.26 -1.72 10.97
CA GLU A 35 -0.45 -2.50 9.96
C GLU A 35 0.53 -3.07 8.93
N PHE A 36 1.39 -2.20 8.39
CA PHE A 36 2.39 -2.56 7.41
C PHE A 36 3.36 -3.63 7.94
N LEU A 37 3.89 -3.45 9.15
CA LEU A 37 4.86 -4.37 9.74
C LEU A 37 4.26 -5.76 9.94
N ARG A 38 3.08 -5.86 10.56
CA ARG A 38 2.40 -7.13 10.81
C ARG A 38 2.11 -7.85 9.50
N ASP A 39 1.48 -7.16 8.56
CA ASP A 39 1.01 -7.76 7.31
C ASP A 39 2.20 -8.13 6.39
N THR A 40 3.33 -7.42 6.46
CA THR A 40 4.56 -7.79 5.75
C THR A 40 5.22 -9.03 6.34
N GLN A 41 5.20 -9.17 7.68
CA GLN A 41 5.72 -10.36 8.37
C GLN A 41 4.91 -11.61 8.01
N GLU A 42 3.58 -11.48 7.93
CA GLU A 42 2.69 -12.56 7.51
C GLU A 42 3.03 -13.06 6.10
N ILE A 43 3.19 -12.16 5.13
CA ILE A 43 3.55 -12.52 3.75
C ILE A 43 4.95 -13.16 3.69
N GLY A 44 5.90 -12.68 4.50
CA GLY A 44 7.29 -13.16 4.52
C GLY A 44 7.52 -14.43 5.33
N LEU A 45 6.49 -14.96 6.02
CA LEU A 45 6.66 -16.07 6.97
C LEU A 45 7.20 -17.32 6.27
N GLY A 46 8.35 -17.81 6.73
CA GLY A 46 8.99 -19.02 6.18
C GLY A 46 9.57 -18.86 4.78
N VAL A 47 9.58 -17.63 4.22
CA VAL A 47 10.20 -17.37 2.91
C VAL A 47 11.69 -17.15 3.08
N VAL A 48 12.49 -18.03 2.49
CA VAL A 48 13.95 -17.86 2.35
C VAL A 48 14.27 -17.76 0.87
N VAL A 49 14.57 -16.55 0.41
CA VAL A 49 14.83 -16.29 -1.01
C VAL A 49 16.02 -17.13 -1.50
N ASN A 50 15.90 -17.68 -2.71
CA ASN A 50 16.84 -18.62 -3.34
C ASN A 50 16.89 -20.04 -2.74
N GLN A 51 16.05 -20.36 -1.75
CA GLN A 51 15.83 -21.75 -1.33
C GLN A 51 14.82 -22.44 -2.26
N THR A 52 15.04 -23.69 -2.65
CA THR A 52 14.08 -24.43 -3.50
C THR A 52 12.63 -24.30 -3.00
N GLY A 53 11.73 -23.81 -3.87
CA GLY A 53 10.31 -23.67 -3.58
C GLY A 53 9.89 -22.38 -2.87
N TRP A 54 10.81 -21.43 -2.64
CA TRP A 54 10.50 -20.17 -1.94
C TRP A 54 9.42 -19.33 -2.63
N GLU A 55 9.34 -19.36 -3.95
CA GLU A 55 8.31 -18.65 -4.73
C GLU A 55 6.92 -19.20 -4.42
N THR A 56 6.78 -20.52 -4.29
CA THR A 56 5.52 -21.18 -3.94
C THR A 56 5.10 -20.84 -2.52
N VAL A 57 6.04 -20.84 -1.57
CA VAL A 57 5.76 -20.42 -0.18
C VAL A 57 5.26 -18.97 -0.16
N LEU A 58 5.94 -18.07 -0.87
CA LEU A 58 5.54 -16.67 -0.96
C LEU A 58 4.16 -16.50 -1.59
N GLU A 59 3.87 -17.20 -2.69
CA GLU A 59 2.56 -17.12 -3.35
C GLU A 59 1.43 -17.65 -2.45
N ASN A 60 1.66 -18.75 -1.74
CA ASN A 60 0.70 -19.28 -0.76
C ASN A 60 0.44 -18.26 0.37
N ASN A 61 1.50 -17.62 0.88
CA ASN A 61 1.35 -16.61 1.92
C ASN A 61 0.57 -15.39 1.43
N LYS A 62 0.80 -14.93 0.19
CA LYS A 62 0.01 -13.84 -0.41
C LYS A 62 -1.47 -14.19 -0.55
N GLN A 63 -1.78 -15.43 -0.93
CA GLN A 63 -3.16 -15.90 -1.04
C GLN A 63 -3.84 -15.95 0.32
N ALA A 64 -3.17 -16.51 1.33
CA ALA A 64 -3.67 -16.54 2.71
C ALA A 64 -3.89 -15.12 3.25
N PHE A 65 -2.91 -14.24 3.10
CA PHE A 65 -3.02 -12.84 3.50
C PHE A 65 -4.21 -12.15 2.82
N ALA A 66 -4.41 -12.33 1.51
CA ALA A 66 -5.53 -11.72 0.82
C ALA A 66 -6.88 -12.27 1.28
N ALA A 67 -6.98 -13.58 1.53
CA ALA A 67 -8.18 -14.21 2.09
C ALA A 67 -8.51 -13.64 3.47
N ASP A 68 -7.53 -13.45 4.34
CA ASP A 68 -7.72 -12.87 5.66
C ASP A 68 -8.03 -11.37 5.61
N PHE A 69 -7.36 -10.65 4.70
CA PHE A 69 -7.54 -9.21 4.53
C PHE A 69 -8.98 -8.85 4.17
N VAL A 70 -9.60 -9.59 3.24
CA VAL A 70 -10.98 -9.30 2.80
C VAL A 70 -12.05 -9.63 3.85
N GLN A 71 -11.69 -10.31 4.94
CA GLN A 71 -12.58 -10.62 6.06
C GLN A 71 -12.52 -9.58 7.17
N ARG A 72 -11.51 -8.71 7.18
CA ARG A 72 -11.33 -7.69 8.23
C ARG A 72 -12.55 -6.78 8.27
N SER A 73 -13.01 -6.43 9.48
CA SER A 73 -14.17 -5.55 9.67
C SER A 73 -14.04 -4.23 8.89
N ARG A 74 -12.86 -3.61 8.90
CA ARG A 74 -12.57 -2.40 8.11
C ARG A 74 -12.81 -2.61 6.62
N PHE A 75 -12.46 -3.78 6.08
CA PHE A 75 -12.69 -4.13 4.67
C PHE A 75 -14.18 -4.34 4.37
N THR A 76 -14.87 -5.14 5.17
CA THR A 76 -16.29 -5.44 4.95
C THR A 76 -17.21 -4.24 5.21
N THR A 77 -16.80 -3.29 6.07
CA THR A 77 -17.47 -2.00 6.22
C THR A 77 -17.27 -1.10 4.99
N ALA A 78 -16.04 -1.00 4.47
CA ALA A 78 -15.75 -0.16 3.32
C ALA A 78 -16.31 -0.72 2.00
N LEU A 79 -16.37 -2.05 1.89
CA LEU A 79 -16.79 -2.80 0.72
C LEU A 79 -17.79 -3.89 1.16
N PRO A 80 -19.07 -3.57 1.40
CA PRO A 80 -20.05 -4.55 1.86
C PRO A 80 -20.25 -5.72 0.89
N THR A 81 -20.58 -6.91 1.41
CA THR A 81 -20.87 -8.09 0.58
C THR A 81 -22.14 -7.92 -0.27
N THR A 82 -22.99 -6.95 0.07
CA THR A 82 -24.20 -6.58 -0.67
C THR A 82 -23.91 -5.86 -2.00
N MET A 83 -22.67 -5.42 -2.24
CA MET A 83 -22.27 -4.84 -3.53
C MET A 83 -22.36 -5.90 -4.63
N THR A 84 -22.76 -5.47 -5.83
CA THR A 84 -22.63 -6.32 -7.03
C THR A 84 -21.15 -6.50 -7.39
N PRO A 85 -20.78 -7.57 -8.12
CA PRO A 85 -19.41 -7.75 -8.59
C PRO A 85 -18.84 -6.54 -9.36
N ALA A 86 -19.64 -5.93 -10.23
CA ALA A 86 -19.24 -4.72 -10.97
C ALA A 86 -18.96 -3.54 -10.03
N GLN A 87 -19.88 -3.22 -9.12
CA GLN A 87 -19.69 -2.14 -8.15
C GLN A 87 -18.45 -2.34 -7.28
N PHE A 88 -18.20 -3.59 -6.86
CA PHE A 88 -17.03 -3.93 -6.05
C PHE A 88 -15.74 -3.70 -6.84
N VAL A 89 -15.61 -4.27 -8.04
CA VAL A 89 -14.42 -4.10 -8.89
C VAL A 89 -14.20 -2.64 -9.28
N ASP A 90 -15.26 -1.92 -9.65
CA ASP A 90 -15.18 -0.49 -9.97
C ASP A 90 -14.69 0.32 -8.76
N LYS A 91 -15.14 -0.02 -7.55
CA LYS A 91 -14.68 0.66 -6.34
C LYS A 91 -13.21 0.39 -6.03
N LEU A 92 -12.75 -0.86 -6.17
CA LEU A 92 -11.34 -1.20 -6.05
C LEU A 92 -10.48 -0.43 -7.06
N ASN A 93 -10.93 -0.39 -8.31
CA ASN A 93 -10.23 0.31 -9.39
C ASN A 93 -10.20 1.83 -9.15
N GLN A 94 -11.31 2.43 -8.72
CA GLN A 94 -11.41 3.84 -8.38
C GLN A 94 -10.43 4.21 -7.26
N ASN A 95 -10.40 3.42 -6.19
CA ASN A 95 -9.45 3.61 -5.08
C ASN A 95 -7.99 3.51 -5.56
N ALA A 96 -7.73 2.66 -6.56
CA ALA A 96 -6.43 2.46 -7.18
C ALA A 96 -6.07 3.52 -8.24
N GLY A 97 -6.92 4.52 -8.49
CA GLY A 97 -6.66 5.55 -9.50
C GLY A 97 -7.01 5.14 -10.94
N ASN A 98 -7.95 4.22 -11.11
CA ASN A 98 -8.44 3.72 -12.40
C ASN A 98 -7.36 3.07 -13.27
N VAL A 99 -6.58 2.17 -12.66
CA VAL A 99 -5.42 1.50 -13.27
C VAL A 99 -5.78 0.33 -14.19
N LEU A 100 -6.96 -0.27 -14.02
CA LEU A 100 -7.40 -1.41 -14.80
C LEU A 100 -7.81 -1.00 -16.21
N SER A 101 -7.43 -1.81 -17.20
CA SER A 101 -8.05 -1.77 -18.52
C SER A 101 -9.48 -2.33 -18.48
N ALA A 102 -10.25 -2.09 -19.54
CA ALA A 102 -11.60 -2.65 -19.66
C ALA A 102 -11.59 -4.20 -19.61
N SER A 103 -10.57 -4.84 -20.21
CA SER A 103 -10.41 -6.30 -20.17
C SER A 103 -10.02 -6.80 -18.78
N ASP A 104 -9.18 -6.08 -18.05
CA ASP A 104 -8.81 -6.46 -16.68
C ASP A 104 -10.01 -6.34 -15.74
N GLY A 105 -10.78 -5.26 -15.88
CA GLY A 105 -12.04 -5.06 -15.15
C GLY A 105 -13.03 -6.19 -15.40
N ALA A 106 -13.26 -6.55 -16.67
CA ALA A 106 -14.13 -7.68 -17.03
C ALA A 106 -13.63 -9.00 -16.44
N THR A 107 -12.32 -9.24 -16.46
CA THR A 107 -11.70 -10.44 -15.86
C THR A 107 -11.93 -10.49 -14.34
N ALA A 108 -11.75 -9.37 -13.64
CA ALA A 108 -11.97 -9.29 -12.20
C ALA A 108 -13.45 -9.51 -11.83
N ILE A 109 -14.39 -9.00 -12.64
CA ILE A 109 -15.83 -9.22 -12.47
C ILE A 109 -16.16 -10.71 -12.71
N ALA A 110 -15.56 -11.34 -13.71
CA ALA A 110 -15.80 -12.74 -14.05
C ALA A 110 -15.39 -13.73 -12.95
N LEU A 111 -14.51 -13.34 -12.01
CA LEU A 111 -14.17 -14.14 -10.82
C LEU A 111 -15.39 -14.49 -9.97
N PHE A 112 -16.45 -13.68 -10.02
CA PHE A 112 -17.69 -13.91 -9.29
C PHE A 112 -18.70 -14.78 -10.05
N GLY A 113 -18.42 -15.17 -11.29
CA GLY A 113 -19.34 -15.95 -12.14
C GLY A 113 -20.69 -15.26 -12.31
N SER A 114 -21.78 -15.99 -12.08
CA SER A 114 -23.15 -15.46 -12.14
C SER A 114 -23.67 -14.91 -10.80
N ALA A 115 -22.80 -14.69 -9.80
CA ALA A 115 -23.22 -14.16 -8.51
C ALA A 115 -23.75 -12.73 -8.63
N THR A 116 -24.82 -12.42 -7.89
CA THR A 116 -25.42 -11.07 -7.86
C THR A 116 -24.84 -10.18 -6.75
N ASN A 117 -24.00 -10.74 -5.90
CA ASN A 117 -23.36 -10.06 -4.78
C ASN A 117 -21.91 -10.53 -4.62
N THR A 118 -21.20 -9.99 -3.64
CA THR A 118 -19.77 -10.23 -3.44
C THR A 118 -19.49 -11.03 -2.17
N SER A 119 -20.37 -11.97 -1.81
CA SER A 119 -20.19 -12.83 -0.62
C SER A 119 -19.12 -13.93 -0.81
N ASN A 120 -18.75 -14.25 -2.05
CA ASN A 120 -17.67 -15.20 -2.34
C ASN A 120 -16.30 -14.61 -1.95
N MET A 121 -15.75 -15.09 -0.83
CA MET A 121 -14.50 -14.60 -0.26
C MET A 121 -13.30 -14.80 -1.19
N THR A 122 -13.22 -15.95 -1.86
CA THR A 122 -12.13 -16.26 -2.80
C THR A 122 -12.11 -15.26 -3.96
N ALA A 123 -13.29 -14.99 -4.55
CA ALA A 123 -13.41 -14.02 -5.64
C ALA A 123 -13.03 -12.59 -5.18
N ARG A 124 -13.41 -12.17 -3.97
CA ARG A 124 -13.00 -10.87 -3.40
C ARG A 124 -11.49 -10.77 -3.26
N ALA A 125 -10.85 -11.80 -2.71
CA ALA A 125 -9.41 -11.83 -2.48
C ALA A 125 -8.64 -11.80 -3.81
N GLN A 126 -9.09 -12.56 -4.81
CA GLN A 126 -8.51 -12.59 -6.15
C GLN A 126 -8.67 -11.24 -6.87
N ALA A 127 -9.87 -10.64 -6.84
CA ALA A 127 -10.11 -9.33 -7.45
C ALA A 127 -9.25 -8.24 -6.78
N LEU A 128 -9.18 -8.21 -5.45
CA LEU A 128 -8.32 -7.28 -4.70
C LEU A 128 -6.85 -7.42 -5.11
N ARG A 129 -6.34 -8.66 -5.19
CA ARG A 129 -4.97 -8.93 -5.61
C ARG A 129 -4.71 -8.50 -7.06
N GLN A 130 -5.63 -8.80 -7.97
CA GLN A 130 -5.50 -8.44 -9.37
C GLN A 130 -5.27 -6.93 -9.56
N VAL A 131 -6.00 -6.09 -8.80
CA VAL A 131 -5.78 -4.64 -8.83
C VAL A 131 -4.48 -4.25 -8.09
N ALA A 132 -4.21 -4.83 -6.92
CA ALA A 132 -3.05 -4.47 -6.09
C ALA A 132 -1.69 -4.86 -6.72
N GLU A 133 -1.68 -5.89 -7.57
CA GLU A 133 -0.51 -6.36 -8.30
C GLU A 133 -0.43 -5.81 -9.73
N ASN A 134 -1.37 -4.94 -10.13
CA ASN A 134 -1.35 -4.29 -11.45
C ASN A 134 -0.11 -3.38 -11.60
N GLN A 135 0.56 -3.46 -12.76
CA GLN A 135 1.80 -2.72 -13.02
C GLN A 135 1.59 -1.20 -13.07
N ASN A 136 0.44 -0.72 -13.54
CA ASN A 136 0.14 0.72 -13.57
C ASN A 136 0.02 1.27 -12.14
N LEU A 137 -0.59 0.51 -11.22
CA LEU A 137 -0.64 0.86 -9.81
C LEU A 137 0.74 0.82 -9.17
N TYR A 138 1.55 -0.20 -9.49
CA TYR A 138 2.95 -0.24 -9.03
C TYR A 138 3.68 1.05 -9.40
N ASN A 139 3.61 1.45 -10.67
CA ASN A 139 4.30 2.64 -11.18
C ASN A 139 3.78 3.92 -10.51
N ALA A 140 2.47 4.04 -10.34
CA ALA A 140 1.84 5.21 -9.73
C ALA A 140 2.18 5.39 -8.24
N GLU A 141 2.29 4.29 -7.49
CA GLU A 141 2.50 4.35 -6.04
C GLU A 141 3.97 4.20 -5.61
N PHE A 142 4.88 3.79 -6.50
CA PHE A 142 6.24 3.43 -6.11
C PHE A 142 6.95 4.51 -5.30
N ASN A 143 6.96 5.76 -5.76
CA ASN A 143 7.65 6.85 -5.06
C ASN A 143 6.99 7.16 -3.70
N ARG A 144 5.66 7.19 -3.65
CA ARG A 144 4.88 7.42 -2.41
C ARG A 144 5.18 6.36 -1.36
N ALA A 145 5.11 5.10 -1.79
CA ALA A 145 5.40 3.96 -0.94
C ALA A 145 6.88 3.93 -0.53
N PHE A 146 7.82 4.24 -1.43
CA PHE A 146 9.25 4.31 -1.13
C PHE A 146 9.57 5.33 -0.04
N VAL A 147 8.98 6.53 -0.12
CA VAL A 147 9.10 7.57 0.93
C VAL A 147 8.57 7.04 2.25
N LEU A 148 7.37 6.45 2.25
CA LEU A 148 6.77 5.86 3.45
C LEU A 148 7.66 4.78 4.07
N MET A 149 8.33 3.96 3.25
CA MET A 149 9.24 2.92 3.75
C MET A 149 10.48 3.50 4.43
N GLN A 150 10.91 4.73 4.13
CA GLN A 150 12.00 5.36 4.87
C GLN A 150 11.58 5.64 6.32
N TYR A 151 10.36 6.14 6.53
CA TYR A 151 9.78 6.33 7.86
C TYR A 151 9.59 5.01 8.60
N PHE A 152 9.04 3.98 7.93
CA PHE A 152 8.79 2.69 8.57
C PHE A 152 10.06 1.91 8.87
N GLY A 153 11.02 1.92 7.95
CA GLY A 153 12.27 1.17 8.04
C GLY A 153 13.26 1.80 9.02
N TYR A 154 13.58 3.08 8.83
CA TYR A 154 14.58 3.76 9.64
C TYR A 154 14.01 4.35 10.93
N LEU A 155 12.85 4.99 10.88
CA LEU A 155 12.30 5.74 12.03
C LEU A 155 11.29 4.92 12.85
N ARG A 156 10.80 3.80 12.31
CA ARG A 156 9.86 2.88 12.97
C ARG A 156 8.57 3.58 13.45
N ARG A 157 8.07 4.56 12.67
CA ARG A 157 6.88 5.37 12.99
C ARG A 157 6.13 5.83 11.73
N ASN A 158 4.91 6.32 11.90
CA ASN A 158 4.20 7.02 10.83
C ASN A 158 4.76 8.43 10.60
N PRO A 159 4.58 9.01 9.39
CA PRO A 159 5.09 10.35 9.10
C PRO A 159 4.63 11.45 10.06
N ASN A 160 3.43 11.31 10.63
CA ASN A 160 2.83 12.28 11.54
C ASN A 160 2.79 11.83 13.01
N ASP A 161 3.56 10.81 13.39
CA ASP A 161 3.70 10.43 14.80
C ASP A 161 4.62 11.43 15.54
N ALA A 162 4.54 11.47 16.88
CA ALA A 162 5.19 12.46 17.74
C ALA A 162 6.67 12.72 17.39
N SER A 163 7.05 14.01 17.45
CA SER A 163 8.16 14.71 16.78
C SER A 163 7.72 15.47 15.52
N ASP A 164 6.69 14.98 14.83
CA ASP A 164 5.97 15.70 13.77
C ASP A 164 4.48 15.86 14.17
N SER A 165 3.78 16.82 13.56
CA SER A 165 2.33 17.02 13.76
C SER A 165 1.50 16.81 12.50
N ASP A 166 2.15 16.66 11.34
CA ASP A 166 1.52 16.61 10.03
C ASP A 166 2.38 15.79 9.03
N TYR A 167 2.07 15.85 7.74
CA TYR A 167 2.80 15.15 6.68
C TYR A 167 3.81 16.02 5.93
N SER A 168 4.21 17.18 6.48
CA SER A 168 5.13 18.11 5.80
C SER A 168 6.46 17.47 5.41
N GLY A 169 7.05 16.68 6.31
CA GLY A 169 8.29 15.96 6.00
C GLY A 169 8.10 14.92 4.88
N TYR A 170 6.98 14.20 4.90
CA TYR A 170 6.65 13.23 3.86
C TYR A 170 6.49 13.91 2.50
N GLU A 171 5.76 15.03 2.44
CA GLU A 171 5.56 15.79 1.22
C GLU A 171 6.87 16.39 0.70
N PHE A 172 7.71 16.95 1.57
CA PHE A 172 9.02 17.47 1.22
C PHE A 172 9.86 16.39 0.50
N TRP A 173 9.96 15.20 1.10
CA TRP A 173 10.74 14.11 0.55
C TRP A 173 10.15 13.55 -0.75
N LEU A 174 8.83 13.42 -0.82
CA LEU A 174 8.14 12.99 -2.03
C LEU A 174 8.37 13.99 -3.17
N THR A 175 8.25 15.29 -2.90
CA THR A 175 8.50 16.37 -3.86
C THR A 175 9.95 16.32 -4.34
N LYS A 176 10.91 16.19 -3.43
CA LYS A 176 12.33 16.07 -3.78
C LYS A 176 12.59 14.84 -4.64
N LEU A 177 12.07 13.67 -4.27
CA LEU A 177 12.24 12.43 -5.01
C LEU A 177 11.66 12.54 -6.43
N ASN A 178 10.47 13.10 -6.57
CA ASN A 178 9.84 13.34 -7.87
C ASN A 178 10.64 14.35 -8.72
N GLY A 179 11.19 15.40 -8.12
CA GLY A 179 12.07 16.36 -8.80
C GLY A 179 13.35 15.75 -9.37
N PHE A 180 13.76 14.59 -8.85
CA PHE A 180 14.87 13.79 -9.38
C PHE A 180 14.41 12.53 -10.13
N ASN A 181 13.18 12.52 -10.66
CA ASN A 181 12.62 11.42 -11.45
C ASN A 181 12.66 10.05 -10.72
N GLY A 182 12.45 10.05 -9.39
CA GLY A 182 12.53 8.82 -8.58
C GLY A 182 13.95 8.38 -8.23
N ASN A 183 14.99 9.14 -8.61
CA ASN A 183 16.36 8.83 -8.24
C ASN A 183 16.63 9.23 -6.79
N PHE A 184 16.52 8.26 -5.88
CA PHE A 184 16.72 8.46 -4.44
C PHE A 184 18.17 8.84 -4.07
N VAL A 185 19.15 8.52 -4.91
CA VAL A 185 20.56 8.90 -4.71
C VAL A 185 20.71 10.39 -4.98
N SER A 186 20.23 10.87 -6.12
CA SER A 186 20.23 12.31 -6.45
C SER A 186 19.37 13.13 -5.49
N ALA A 187 18.28 12.55 -4.97
CA ALA A 187 17.47 13.16 -3.92
C ALA A 187 18.15 13.15 -2.53
N GLU A 188 19.32 12.52 -2.38
CA GLU A 188 20.04 12.29 -1.11
C GLU A 188 19.16 11.72 0.01
N MET A 189 18.09 11.01 -0.35
CA MET A 189 16.99 10.73 0.56
C MET A 189 17.41 9.72 1.63
N VAL A 190 17.96 8.58 1.23
CA VAL A 190 18.37 7.52 2.16
C VAL A 190 19.45 8.04 3.12
N LYS A 191 20.40 8.83 2.61
CA LYS A 191 21.46 9.46 3.40
C LYS A 191 20.87 10.39 4.47
N ALA A 192 19.86 11.19 4.13
CA ALA A 192 19.24 12.11 5.08
C ALA A 192 18.47 11.39 6.21
N PHE A 193 17.82 10.26 5.92
CA PHE A 193 17.17 9.46 6.97
C PHE A 193 18.18 8.81 7.93
N ILE A 194 19.26 8.21 7.41
CA ILE A 194 20.31 7.57 8.22
C ILE A 194 21.10 8.59 9.05
N THR A 195 21.36 9.77 8.49
CA THR A 195 22.08 10.84 9.20
C THR A 195 21.16 11.72 10.04
N SER A 196 19.85 11.49 10.05
CA SER A 196 18.92 12.25 10.87
C SER A 196 19.27 12.13 12.36
N THR A 197 19.07 13.22 13.12
CA THR A 197 19.28 13.22 14.57
C THR A 197 18.41 12.16 15.24
N GLU A 198 17.17 11.97 14.77
CA GLU A 198 16.26 10.95 15.29
C GLU A 198 16.80 9.53 15.12
N TYR A 199 17.31 9.18 13.94
CA TYR A 199 17.90 7.86 13.72
C TYR A 199 19.17 7.66 14.55
N ARG A 200 20.06 8.66 14.58
CA ARG A 200 21.32 8.60 15.34
C ARG A 200 21.08 8.51 16.85
N GLN A 201 20.10 9.23 17.40
CA GLN A 201 19.77 9.15 18.83
C GLN A 201 19.19 7.80 19.25
N ARG A 202 18.54 7.07 18.32
CA ARG A 202 17.96 5.76 18.60
C ARG A 202 18.91 4.59 18.33
N PHE A 203 19.75 4.69 17.30
CA PHE A 203 20.52 3.55 16.78
C PHE A 203 21.97 3.87 16.38
N GLY A 204 22.42 5.13 16.52
CA GLY A 204 23.82 5.50 16.33
C GLY A 204 24.67 5.22 17.57
N PRO A 205 26.01 5.14 17.43
CA PRO A 205 26.92 5.12 18.57
C PRO A 205 26.91 6.43 19.37
#